data_AF-A0AAN0LBY9-F1
#
_entry.id   AF-A0AAN0LBY9-F1
#
_cell.length_a   1.000
_cell.length_b   1.000
_cell.length_c   1.000
_cell.angle_alpha   90.00
_cell.angle_beta   90.00
_cell.angle_gamma   90.00
#
_symmetry.space_group_name_H-M   'P 1'
#
loop_
_entity.id
_entity.type
_entity.pdbx_description
1 polymer ?
#
loop_
_entity_poly.entity_id
_entity_poly.type
_entity_poly.pdbx_seq_one_letter_code
_entity_poly.pdbx_strand_id
1 'polypeptide(L)' 'MSDRHHVNEERYPHQRQLIIEIEAYAFVVPYVETEDGIFLKTFFPSRKATRDYLKGEAP' A
#
# COMPACT_ATOMS: atom_id res chain seq x y z
N MET A 1 1.31 -8.03 6.65
CA MET A 1 1.03 -6.60 6.42
C MET A 1 2.36 -5.92 6.20
N SER A 2 2.62 -5.41 4.99
CA SER A 2 3.89 -4.77 4.64
C SER A 2 3.63 -3.29 4.37
N ASP A 3 4.33 -2.42 5.10
CA ASP A 3 4.26 -0.97 4.95
C ASP A 3 5.32 -0.50 3.93
N ARG A 4 4.93 0.37 2.98
CA ARG A 4 5.84 1.03 2.04
C ARG A 4 5.74 2.54 2.17
N HIS A 5 6.86 3.17 2.48
CA HIS A 5 7.05 4.62 2.37
C HIS A 5 7.11 5.04 0.89
N HIS A 6 6.48 6.16 0.55
CA HIS A 6 6.49 6.70 -0.81
C HIS A 6 7.88 7.24 -1.14
N VAL A 7 8.41 6.92 -2.34
CA VAL A 7 9.78 7.32 -2.76
C VAL A 7 9.98 8.86 -2.79
N ASN A 8 8.87 9.61 -2.91
CA ASN A 8 8.89 11.07 -2.98
C ASN A 8 8.36 11.69 -1.67
N GLU A 9 9.03 11.39 -0.56
CA GLU A 9 8.65 11.85 0.79
C GLU A 9 8.56 13.39 0.88
N GLU A 10 9.31 14.13 0.07
CA GLU A 10 9.23 15.61 0.03
C GLU A 10 7.89 16.15 -0.49
N ARG A 11 7.18 15.42 -1.35
CA ARG A 11 5.85 15.83 -1.85
C ARG A 11 4.70 15.14 -1.13
N TYR A 12 4.95 13.98 -0.51
CA TYR A 12 3.93 13.17 0.18
C TYR A 12 4.44 12.55 1.50
N PRO A 13 4.87 13.37 2.48
CA PRO A 13 5.56 12.90 3.68
C PRO A 13 4.71 11.99 4.58
N HIS A 14 3.38 12.05 4.43
CA HIS A 14 2.44 11.29 5.27
C HIS A 14 1.68 10.21 4.50
N GLN A 15 2.01 9.96 3.22
CA GLN A 15 1.28 8.97 2.42
C GLN A 15 2.00 7.62 2.45
N ARG A 16 1.36 6.65 3.11
CA ARG A 16 1.79 5.26 3.16
C ARG A 16 0.88 4.38 2.32
N GLN A 17 1.34 3.17 2.02
CA GLN A 17 0.57 2.19 1.26
C GLN A 17 0.48 0.89 2.03
N LEU A 18 -0.74 0.38 2.16
CA LEU A 18 -1.05 -0.89 2.79
C LEU A 18 -1.41 -1.90 1.69
N ILE A 19 -0.78 -3.08 1.73
CA ILE A 19 -1.07 -4.15 0.77
C ILE A 19 -1.88 -5.24 1.47
N ILE A 20 -3.05 -5.52 0.92
CA ILE A 20 -4.01 -6.51 1.42
C ILE A 20 -4.18 -7.60 0.36
N GLU A 21 -4.18 -8.85 0.78
CA GLU A 21 -4.61 -9.97 -0.06
C GLU A 21 -6.12 -10.16 0.05
N ILE A 22 -6.80 -10.19 -1.10
CA ILE A 22 -8.22 -10.56 -1.19
C ILE A 22 -8.35 -11.50 -2.39
N GLU A 23 -8.87 -12.71 -2.17
CA GLU A 23 -9.09 -13.72 -3.22
C GLU A 23 -7.86 -13.97 -4.11
N ALA A 24 -6.69 -14.19 -3.49
CA ALA A 24 -5.41 -14.40 -4.17
C ALA A 24 -4.95 -13.24 -5.08
N TYR A 25 -5.49 -12.05 -4.85
CA TYR A 25 -5.10 -10.83 -5.55
C TYR A 25 -4.71 -9.73 -4.56
N ALA A 26 -3.65 -8.99 -4.87
CA ALA A 26 -3.17 -7.93 -3.99
C ALA A 26 -3.85 -6.61 -4.33
N PHE A 27 -4.35 -5.96 -3.29
CA PHE A 27 -4.94 -4.63 -3.33
C PHE A 27 -4.04 -3.67 -2.57
N VAL A 28 -3.83 -2.49 -3.16
CA VAL A 28 -3.06 -1.41 -2.54
C VAL A 28 -4.05 -0.38 -2.01
N VAL A 29 -3.88 -0.02 -0.74
CA VAL A 29 -4.69 0.99 -0.05
C VAL A 29 -3.75 2.12 0.37
N PRO A 30 -3.75 3.26 -0.34
CA PRO A 30 -3.05 4.44 0.12
C PRO A 30 -3.74 4.97 1.37
N TYR A 31 -2.96 5.33 2.38
CA TYR A 31 -3.48 5.94 3.59
C TYR A 31 -2.61 7.10 4.03
N VAL A 32 -3.21 8.01 4.79
CA VAL A 32 -2.53 9.14 5.40
C VAL A 32 -2.78 9.09 6.90
N GLU A 33 -1.70 9.17 7.68
CA GLU A 33 -1.78 9.32 9.13
C GLU A 33 -1.88 10.81 9.48
N THR A 34 -2.89 11.15 10.28
CA THR A 34 -3.12 12.48 10.84
C THR A 34 -3.15 12.38 12.38
N GLU A 35 -3.16 13.52 13.07
CA GLU A 35 -3.24 13.55 14.54
C GLU A 35 -4.53 12.86 15.07
N ASP A 36 -5.61 12.92 14.28
CA ASP A 36 -6.91 12.34 14.61
C ASP A 36 -7.07 10.86 14.19
N GLY A 37 -6.12 10.27 13.45
CA GLY A 37 -6.17 8.86 13.05
C GLY A 37 -5.70 8.56 11.62
N ILE A 38 -6.25 7.49 11.02
CA ILE A 38 -5.84 7.00 9.69
C ILE A 38 -6.96 7.25 8.68
N PHE A 39 -6.66 8.01 7.62
CA PHE A 39 -7.57 8.17 6.48
C PHE A 39 -7.19 7.23 5.33
N LEU A 40 -8.04 6.24 5.07
CA LEU A 40 -7.90 5.33 3.94
C LEU A 40 -8.47 6.00 2.67
N LYS A 41 -7.66 6.03 1.61
CA LYS A 41 -8.13 6.42 0.28
C LYS A 41 -8.71 5.20 -0.44
N THR A 42 -8.83 5.30 -1.76
CA THR A 42 -9.35 4.25 -2.63
C THR A 42 -8.44 3.02 -2.63
N PHE A 43 -9.01 1.85 -2.30
CA PHE A 43 -8.33 0.57 -2.54
C PHE A 43 -8.38 0.23 -4.03
N PHE A 44 -7.27 -0.25 -4.59
CA PHE A 44 -7.23 -0.66 -5.99
C PHE A 44 -6.44 -1.95 -6.20
N PRO A 45 -6.87 -2.81 -7.13
CA PRO A 45 -6.13 -4.02 -7.48
C PRO A 45 -4.78 -3.66 -8.11
N SER A 46 -3.69 -4.31 -7.68
CA SER A 46 -2.36 -4.11 -8.26
C SER A 46 -1.71 -5.44 -8.68
N ARG A 47 -1.51 -5.61 -10.00
CA ARG A 47 -0.76 -6.75 -10.56
C ARG A 47 0.68 -6.79 -10.05
N LYS A 48 1.32 -5.62 -9.94
CA LYS A 48 2.68 -5.48 -9.41
C LYS A 48 2.73 -5.96 -7.96
N ALA A 49 1.81 -5.49 -7.11
CA ALA A 49 1.74 -5.94 -5.72
C ALA A 49 1.44 -7.44 -5.63
N THR A 50 0.60 -7.97 -6.51
CA THR A 50 0.27 -9.40 -6.53
C THR A 50 1.51 -10.24 -6.82
N ARG A 51 2.31 -9.82 -7.80
CA ARG A 51 3.59 -10.47 -8.09
C ARG A 51 4.57 -10.35 -6.92
N ASP A 52 4.82 -9.12 -6.47
CA ASP A 52 5.87 -8.80 -5.50
C ASP A 52 5.57 -9.38 -4.09
N TYR A 53 4.30 -9.52 -3.72
CA TYR A 53 3.90 -9.91 -2.35
C TYR A 53 3.14 -11.25 -2.25
N LEU A 54 2.42 -11.69 -3.29
CA LEU A 54 1.63 -12.94 -3.22
C LEU A 54 2.26 -14.09 -4.01
N LYS A 55 3.04 -13.80 -5.06
CA LYS A 55 3.69 -14.83 -5.88
C LYS A 55 5.13 -15.14 -5.47
N GLY A 56 5.60 -14.57 -4.37
CA GLY A 56 6.91 -14.90 -3.79
C GLY A 56 8.11 -14.35 -4.55
N GLU A 57 7.93 -13.46 -5.54
CA GLU A 57 9.02 -12.64 -6.07
C GLU A 57 9.20 -11.41 -5.18
N ALA A 58 9.57 -11.65 -3.92
CA ALA A 58 9.99 -10.57 -3.05
C ALA A 58 11.24 -9.91 -3.67
N PRO A 59 11.26 -8.58 -3.87
CA PRO A 59 12.46 -7.87 -4.27
C PRO A 59 13.53 -7.86 -3.16
#